data_AF-A0A6J4JIP1-F1
#
_entry.id   AF-A0A6J4JIP1-F1
#
_cell.length_a   1.000
_cell.length_b   1.000
_cell.length_c   1.000
_cell.angle_alpha   90.00
_cell.angle_beta   90.00
_cell.angle_gamma   90.00
#
_symmetry.space_group_name_H-M   'P 1'
#
loop_
_entity.id
_entity.type
_entity.pdbx_description
1 polymer ?
#
loop_
_entity_poly.entity_id
_entity_poly.type
_entity_poly.pdbx_seq_one_letter_code
_entity_poly.pdbx_strand_id
1 'polypeptide(L)'
;QPFELGYDRFMRTRFANKDLVMNTMEYLLDGTRLINLRAKQITLRPLDKIKIKEERRFWQLLNIGAPLTLLFLFGITKFYLRKRKYERD
;
A
#
# COMPACT_ATOMS: atom_id res chain seq x y z
N GLN A 1 18.61 -38.55 -33.24
CA GLN A 1 18.76 -37.77 -31.99
C GLN A 1 17.36 -37.51 -31.43
N PRO A 2 17.11 -37.75 -30.13
CA PRO A 2 15.79 -37.53 -29.54
C PRO A 2 15.44 -36.05 -29.49
N PHE A 3 14.18 -35.73 -29.73
CA PHE A 3 13.69 -34.36 -29.75
C PHE A 3 13.44 -33.87 -28.32
N GLU A 4 13.64 -32.58 -28.11
CA GLU A 4 13.41 -31.95 -26.83
C GLU A 4 11.92 -31.96 -26.46
N LEU A 5 11.61 -32.18 -25.18
CA LEU A 5 10.26 -32.18 -24.66
C LEU A 5 9.55 -30.85 -24.98
N GLY A 6 8.39 -30.91 -25.65
CA GLY A 6 7.60 -29.73 -26.04
C GLY A 6 7.83 -29.24 -27.48
N TYR A 7 8.70 -29.86 -28.28
CA TYR A 7 8.83 -29.55 -29.70
C TYR A 7 7.93 -30.45 -30.55
N ASP A 8 6.88 -29.89 -31.16
CA ASP A 8 6.08 -30.60 -32.15
C ASP A 8 6.65 -30.35 -33.56
N ARG A 9 7.13 -31.43 -34.20
CA ARG A 9 7.75 -31.35 -35.54
C ARG A 9 6.74 -31.08 -36.66
N PHE A 10 5.46 -31.40 -36.47
CA PHE A 10 4.41 -31.18 -37.47
C PHE A 10 3.90 -29.75 -37.45
N MET A 11 3.78 -29.16 -36.26
CA MET A 11 3.35 -27.76 -36.11
C MET A 11 4.52 -26.77 -36.12
N ARG A 12 5.78 -27.23 -36.06
CA ARG A 12 7.01 -26.41 -35.88
C ARG A 12 6.93 -25.45 -34.69
N THR A 13 6.12 -25.80 -33.69
CA THR A 13 5.87 -24.95 -32.53
C THR A 13 6.51 -25.58 -31.30
N ARG A 14 7.21 -24.75 -30.52
CA ARG A 14 7.76 -25.15 -29.23
C ARG A 14 6.79 -24.74 -28.14
N PHE A 15 6.14 -25.71 -27.54
CA PHE A 15 5.25 -25.52 -26.41
C PHE A 15 6.04 -25.35 -25.12
N ALA A 16 5.59 -24.45 -24.26
CA ALA A 16 6.19 -24.17 -22.95
C ALA A 16 5.96 -25.30 -21.91
N ASN A 17 5.63 -26.51 -22.35
CA ASN A 17 5.36 -27.67 -21.48
C ASN A 17 6.60 -28.04 -20.65
N LYS A 18 7.80 -27.86 -21.21
CA LYS A 18 9.06 -28.06 -20.49
C LYS A 18 9.19 -27.09 -19.31
N ASP A 19 8.83 -25.83 -19.53
CA ASP A 19 8.89 -24.80 -18.48
C ASP A 19 7.82 -25.07 -17.42
N LEU A 20 6.62 -25.51 -17.80
CA LEU A 20 5.57 -25.92 -16.86
C LEU A 20 6.04 -27.05 -15.93
N VAL A 21 6.62 -28.11 -16.50
CA VAL A 21 7.13 -29.25 -15.72
C VAL A 21 8.29 -28.83 -14.82
N MET A 22 9.20 -27.98 -15.31
CA MET A 22 10.31 -27.45 -14.51
C MET A 22 9.81 -26.63 -13.31
N ASN A 23 8.88 -25.70 -13.54
CA ASN A 23 8.25 -24.90 -12.48
C ASN A 23 7.50 -25.78 -11.47
N THR A 24 6.85 -26.86 -11.93
CA THR A 24 6.12 -27.80 -11.05
C THR A 24 7.06 -28.61 -10.18
N MET A 25 8.17 -29.09 -10.75
CA MET A 25 9.21 -29.80 -10.01
C MET A 25 9.85 -28.88 -8.96
N GLU A 26 10.18 -27.64 -9.32
CA GLU A 26 10.72 -26.63 -8.40
C GLU A 26 9.73 -26.27 -7.27
N TYR A 27 8.42 -26.26 -7.58
CA TYR A 27 7.36 -26.08 -6.59
C TYR A 27 7.26 -27.23 -5.59
N LEU A 28 7.39 -28.48 -6.05
CA LEU A 28 7.28 -29.69 -5.22
C LEU A 28 8.53 -29.96 -4.38
N LEU A 29 9.69 -29.49 -4.82
CA LEU A 29 11.00 -29.71 -4.18
C LEU A 29 11.42 -28.57 -3.22
N ASP A 30 10.47 -27.78 -2.69
CA ASP A 30 10.67 -26.74 -1.66
C ASP A 30 11.18 -25.36 -2.16
N GLY A 31 10.97 -25.01 -3.44
CA GLY A 31 11.19 -23.66 -3.99
C GLY A 31 10.11 -22.61 -3.62
N THR A 32 9.16 -22.96 -2.76
CA THR A 32 7.92 -22.19 -2.53
C THR A 32 8.08 -20.98 -1.63
N ARG A 33 9.23 -20.82 -0.95
CA ARG A 33 9.46 -19.69 -0.04
C ARG A 33 9.53 -18.33 -0.75
N LEU A 34 9.99 -18.30 -2.01
CA LEU A 34 9.99 -17.08 -2.85
C LEU A 34 8.66 -16.84 -3.57
N ILE A 35 7.96 -17.91 -3.98
CA ILE A 35 6.68 -17.83 -4.70
C ILE A 35 5.60 -17.23 -3.79
N ASN A 36 5.55 -17.64 -2.51
CA ASN A 36 4.57 -17.14 -1.55
C ASN A 36 4.71 -15.64 -1.24
N LEU A 37 5.92 -15.07 -1.38
CA LEU A 37 6.14 -13.62 -1.19
C LEU A 37 5.63 -12.78 -2.37
N ARG A 38 5.61 -13.33 -3.60
CA ARG A 38 5.07 -12.66 -4.80
C ARG A 38 3.60 -12.95 -5.05
N ALA A 39 3.10 -14.09 -4.59
CA ALA A 39 1.69 -14.48 -4.71
C ALA A 39 0.77 -13.72 -3.75
N LYS A 40 1.31 -13.06 -2.71
CA LYS A 40 0.58 -12.07 -1.94
C LYS A 40 0.43 -10.78 -2.76
N GLN A 41 -0.33 -10.86 -3.85
CA GLN A 41 -0.96 -9.69 -4.43
C GLN A 41 -1.87 -9.14 -3.33
N ILE A 42 -1.39 -8.11 -2.64
CA ILE A 42 -2.26 -7.22 -1.89
C ILE A 42 -3.23 -6.69 -2.94
N THR A 43 -4.42 -7.28 -3.01
CA THR A 43 -5.53 -6.70 -3.75
C THR A 43 -5.85 -5.42 -3.02
N LEU A 44 -5.14 -4.35 -3.38
CA LEU A 44 -5.50 -3.00 -3.04
C LEU A 44 -6.90 -2.82 -3.62
N ARG A 45 -7.92 -3.06 -2.79
CA ARG A 45 -9.29 -2.66 -3.11
C ARG A 45 -9.15 -1.18 -3.47
N PRO A 46 -9.46 -0.79 -4.72
CA PRO A 46 -9.28 0.59 -5.13
C PRO A 46 -10.03 1.46 -4.12
N LEU A 47 -9.29 2.34 -3.46
CA LEU A 47 -9.85 3.24 -2.47
C LEU A 47 -10.94 4.03 -3.20
N ASP A 48 -12.14 4.06 -2.63
CA ASP A 48 -13.31 4.68 -3.27
C ASP A 48 -13.03 6.17 -3.51
N LYS A 49 -12.65 6.49 -4.75
CA LYS A 49 -12.24 7.82 -5.15
C LYS A 49 -13.39 8.82 -5.07
N ILE A 50 -14.64 8.36 -5.09
CA ILE A 50 -15.84 9.19 -4.97
C ILE A 50 -15.92 9.70 -3.53
N LYS A 51 -15.84 8.78 -2.56
CA LYS A 51 -15.87 9.10 -1.13
C LYS A 51 -14.73 10.03 -0.71
N ILE A 52 -13.52 9.79 -1.22
CA ILE A 52 -12.37 10.69 -0.96
C ILE A 52 -12.64 12.10 -1.48
N LYS A 53 -13.24 12.24 -2.67
CA LYS A 53 -13.48 13.55 -3.29
C LYS A 53 -14.54 14.34 -2.51
N GLU A 54 -15.57 13.67 -2.01
CA GLU A 54 -16.62 14.28 -1.18
C GLU A 54 -16.08 14.70 0.19
N GLU A 55 -15.33 13.84 0.86
CA GLU A 55 -14.81 14.12 2.21
C GLU A 55 -13.52 14.96 2.22
N ARG A 56 -12.87 15.18 1.07
CA ARG A 56 -11.59 15.91 0.97
C ARG A 56 -11.62 17.26 1.69
N ARG A 57 -12.72 18.02 1.54
CA ARG A 57 -12.86 19.34 2.19
C ARG A 57 -12.91 19.23 3.70
N PHE A 58 -13.65 18.24 4.22
CA PHE A 58 -13.73 17.99 5.66
C PHE A 58 -12.35 17.67 6.23
N TRP A 59 -11.63 16.73 5.61
CA TRP A 59 -10.29 16.33 6.04
C TRP A 59 -9.26 17.46 5.92
N GLN A 60 -9.39 18.33 4.92
CA GLN A 60 -8.54 19.52 4.79
C GLN A 60 -8.81 20.53 5.91
N LEU A 61 -10.09 20.83 6.18
CA LEU A 61 -10.47 21.75 7.26
C LEU A 61 -10.07 21.23 8.64
N LEU A 62 -10.20 19.92 8.87
CA LEU A 62 -9.78 19.32 10.13
C LEU A 62 -8.27 19.43 10.33
N ASN A 63 -7.47 19.07 9.33
CA ASN A 63 -6.01 19.12 9.43
C ASN A 63 -5.44 20.53 9.52
N ILE A 64 -6.13 21.54 8.97
CA ILE A 64 -5.69 22.94 9.05
C ILE A 64 -6.27 23.62 10.30
N GLY A 65 -7.57 23.42 10.55
CA GLY A 65 -8.30 24.04 11.65
C GLY A 65 -7.88 23.53 13.01
N ALA A 66 -7.63 22.22 13.17
CA ALA A 66 -7.23 21.65 14.46
C ALA A 66 -5.90 22.25 15.01
N PRO A 67 -4.78 22.28 14.26
CA PRO A 67 -3.53 22.86 14.78
C PRO A 67 -3.62 24.37 14.99
N LEU A 68 -4.37 25.10 14.15
CA LEU A 68 -4.61 26.53 14.35
C LEU A 68 -5.38 26.79 15.64
N THR A 69 -6.45 26.02 15.88
CA THR A 69 -7.26 26.15 17.10
C THR A 69 -6.44 25.86 18.35
N LEU A 70 -5.58 24.84 18.29
CA LEU A 70 -4.66 24.50 19.38
C LEU A 70 -3.67 25.64 19.65
N LEU A 71 -3.06 26.24 18.61
CA LEU A 71 -2.18 27.41 18.76
C LEU A 71 -2.89 28.60 19.43
N PHE A 72 -4.11 28.92 18.98
CA PHE A 72 -4.91 29.99 19.59
C PHE A 72 -5.24 29.70 21.04
N LEU A 73 -5.64 28.47 21.36
CA LEU A 73 -5.95 28.07 22.73
C LEU A 73 -4.72 28.25 23.63
N PHE A 74 -3.55 27.77 23.20
CA PHE A 74 -2.30 27.94 23.93
C PHE A 74 -1.94 29.43 24.12
N GLY A 75 -2.10 30.25 23.07
CA GLY A 75 -1.86 31.69 23.14
C GLY A 75 -2.76 32.38 24.17
N ILE A 76 -4.06 32.11 24.12
CA ILE A 76 -5.05 32.69 25.05
C ILE A 76 -4.78 32.21 26.48
N THR A 77 -4.55 30.91 26.69
CA THR A 77 -4.23 30.37 28.01
C THR A 77 -2.99 31.02 28.59
N LYS A 78 -1.91 31.15 27.81
CA LYS A 78 -0.67 31.81 28.26
C LYS A 78 -0.87 33.30 28.55
N PHE A 79 -1.62 33.99 27.70
CA PHE A 79 -1.94 35.41 27.91
C PHE A 79 -2.76 35.61 29.19
N TYR A 80 -3.80 34.80 29.39
CA TYR A 80 -4.65 34.87 30.58
C TYR A 80 -3.87 34.54 31.87
N LEU A 81 -3.05 33.49 31.84
CA LEU A 81 -2.17 33.15 32.97
C LEU A 81 -1.14 34.24 33.27
N ARG A 82 -0.58 34.88 32.24
CA ARG A 82 0.34 36.02 32.39
C ARG A 82 -0.38 37.20 33.03
N LYS A 83 -1.57 37.56 32.53
CA LYS A 83 -2.39 38.63 33.09
C LYS A 83 -2.67 38.39 34.57
N ARG A 84 -3.11 37.18 34.95
CA ARG A 84 -3.39 36.84 36.36
C ARG A 84 -2.17 36.85 37.27
N LYS A 85 -0.96 36.62 36.75
CA LYS A 85 0.28 36.56 37.53
C LYS A 85 0.95 37.92 37.70
N TYR A 86 0.86 38.82 36.72
CA TYR A 86 1.61 40.08 36.69
C TYR A 86 0.74 41.34 36.82
N GLU A 87 -0.59 41.21 36.85
CA GLU A 87 -1.51 42.34 37.04
C GLU A 87 -1.90 42.53 38.52
N ARG A 88 -1.23 41.80 39.43
CA ARG A 88 -1.46 41.84 40.87
C ARG A 88 -0.25 42.30 41.70
N ASP A 89 0.83 42.71 41.04
CA ASP A 89 1.96 43.45 41.62
C ASP A 89 1.89 44.91 41.17
#